data_AF-A0A951MG81-F1
#
_entry.id   AF-A0A951MG81-F1
#
_cell.length_a   1.000
_cell.length_b   1.000
_cell.length_c   1.000
_cell.angle_alpha   90.00
_cell.angle_beta   90.00
_cell.angle_gamma   90.00
#
_symmetry.space_group_name_H-M   'P 1'
#
loop_
_entity.id
_entity.type
_entity.pdbx_description
1 polymer ?
#
loop_
_entity_poly.entity_id
_entity_poly.type
_entity_poly.pdbx_seq_one_letter_code
_entity_poly.pdbx_strand_id
1 'polypeptide(L)'
;MSSDIEKQSRAADAAVSEGGSLIEQIMAETRLKPTDEGYETAKRGVGAFISELLAPNRAGEKVEQKLVDAMIAEIDKKLSGQMDEILHNEKFQKLESAWRGLKMVVDRTDFRENVKLEVLNVSKEQLLEDFEDAPDVTKSGLYKHMYAAEYGQFGGQPYGDDGSEATFGEEPGVQALSWMREQIDKGYSPENVNADADYV
;
A
#
# COMPACT_ATOMS: atom_id res chain seq x y z
N MET A 1 -7.74 -14.73 65.64
CA MET A 1 -9.01 -14.79 64.90
C MET A 1 -8.95 -14.10 63.53
N SER A 2 -8.19 -13.00 63.34
CA SER A 2 -7.95 -12.44 61.98
C SER A 2 -6.91 -13.19 61.14
N SER A 3 -6.00 -13.94 61.75
CA SER A 3 -4.94 -14.69 61.04
C SER A 3 -5.44 -15.97 60.35
N ASP A 4 -6.58 -16.50 60.77
CA ASP A 4 -7.14 -17.75 60.23
C ASP A 4 -8.00 -17.50 58.98
N ILE A 5 -8.60 -16.31 58.88
CA ILE A 5 -9.41 -15.88 57.73
C ILE A 5 -8.51 -15.54 56.53
N GLU A 6 -7.35 -14.90 56.75
CA GLU A 6 -6.36 -14.64 55.69
C GLU A 6 -5.64 -15.90 55.20
N LYS A 7 -5.49 -16.92 56.06
CA LYS A 7 -4.95 -18.23 55.63
C LYS A 7 -5.97 -19.04 54.83
N GLN A 8 -7.26 -18.93 55.13
CA GLN A 8 -8.31 -19.58 54.34
C GLN A 8 -8.57 -18.91 52.98
N SER A 9 -8.48 -17.58 52.88
CA SER A 9 -8.62 -16.90 51.58
C SER A 9 -7.45 -17.21 50.64
N ARG A 10 -6.22 -17.30 51.16
CA ARG A 10 -5.03 -17.65 50.39
C ARG A 10 -4.98 -19.13 49.97
N ALA A 11 -5.64 -20.02 50.71
CA ALA A 11 -5.80 -21.42 50.33
C ALA A 11 -6.88 -21.63 49.25
N ALA A 12 -7.91 -20.77 49.21
CA ALA A 12 -8.93 -20.80 48.15
C ALA A 12 -8.38 -20.25 46.81
N ASP A 13 -7.48 -19.26 46.84
CA ASP A 13 -6.79 -18.73 45.64
C ASP A 13 -5.76 -19.72 45.06
N ALA A 14 -5.14 -20.53 45.92
CA ALA A 14 -4.17 -21.56 45.49
C ALA A 14 -4.84 -22.80 44.87
N ALA A 15 -6.11 -23.10 45.22
CA ALA A 15 -6.83 -24.26 44.70
C ALA A 15 -7.35 -24.08 43.27
N VAL A 16 -7.36 -22.86 42.72
CA VAL A 16 -7.74 -22.58 41.33
C VAL A 16 -6.58 -22.86 40.36
N SER A 17 -5.37 -23.13 40.86
CA SER A 17 -4.16 -23.28 40.05
C SER A 17 -3.69 -24.73 39.83
N GLU A 18 -4.35 -25.75 40.40
CA GLU A 18 -3.94 -27.16 40.26
C GLU A 18 -4.64 -27.94 39.14
N GLY A 19 -5.62 -27.33 38.47
CA GLY A 19 -6.09 -27.76 37.15
C GLY A 19 -5.58 -26.75 36.14
N GLY A 20 -4.67 -27.16 35.24
CA GLY A 20 -4.21 -26.28 34.15
C GLY A 20 -5.39 -25.60 33.45
N SER A 21 -5.15 -24.40 32.91
CA SER A 21 -6.21 -23.66 32.19
C SER A 21 -6.92 -24.60 31.22
N LEU A 22 -8.25 -24.55 31.11
CA LEU A 22 -9.01 -25.43 30.20
C LEU A 22 -8.44 -25.41 28.78
N ILE A 23 -7.88 -24.26 28.38
CA ILE A 23 -7.17 -24.06 27.11
C ILE A 23 -5.87 -24.88 27.07
N GLU A 24 -5.09 -24.94 28.14
CA GLU A 24 -3.87 -25.76 28.24
C GLU A 24 -4.18 -27.26 28.22
N GLN A 25 -5.30 -27.67 28.83
CA GLN A 25 -5.78 -29.05 28.75
C GLN A 25 -6.20 -29.43 27.32
N ILE A 26 -6.84 -28.51 26.58
CA ILE A 26 -7.18 -28.70 25.16
C ILE A 26 -5.91 -28.72 24.30
N MET A 27 -4.94 -27.85 24.58
CA MET A 27 -3.66 -27.82 23.88
C MET A 27 -2.85 -29.10 24.12
N ALA A 28 -2.96 -29.74 25.28
CA ALA A 28 -2.31 -31.02 25.58
C ALA A 28 -2.84 -32.20 24.75
N GLU A 29 -4.08 -32.12 24.26
CA GLU A 29 -4.67 -33.11 23.34
C GLU A 29 -4.22 -32.89 21.88
N THR A 30 -3.61 -31.73 21.59
CA THR A 30 -3.04 -31.45 20.27
C THR A 30 -1.64 -32.05 20.13
N ARG A 31 -1.19 -32.28 18.88
CA ARG A 31 0.17 -32.76 18.59
C ARG A 31 1.28 -31.72 18.81
N LEU A 32 0.95 -30.54 19.33
CA LEU A 32 1.89 -29.42 19.51
C LEU A 32 2.48 -29.45 20.93
N LYS A 33 3.79 -29.34 21.02
CA LYS A 33 4.49 -29.22 22.29
C LYS A 33 4.64 -27.75 22.69
N PRO A 34 4.70 -27.42 23.99
CA PRO A 34 4.95 -26.06 24.46
C PRO A 34 6.26 -25.43 23.95
N THR A 35 7.19 -26.24 23.44
CA THR A 35 8.48 -25.81 22.88
C THR A 35 8.43 -25.49 21.38
N ASP A 36 7.32 -25.77 20.70
CA ASP A 36 7.20 -25.56 19.26
C ASP A 36 6.92 -24.08 18.95
N GLU A 37 7.53 -23.53 17.90
CA GLU A 37 7.42 -22.11 17.50
C GLU A 37 5.98 -21.64 17.22
N GLY A 38 5.02 -22.57 17.06
CA GLY A 38 3.61 -22.28 16.84
C GLY A 38 2.69 -22.43 18.06
N TYR A 39 3.20 -22.90 19.21
CA TYR A 39 2.35 -23.23 20.37
C TYR A 39 1.60 -22.02 20.92
N GLU A 40 2.30 -20.90 21.11
CA GLU A 40 1.68 -19.66 21.61
C GLU A 40 0.66 -19.07 20.64
N THR A 41 0.92 -19.15 19.34
CA THR A 41 -0.02 -18.70 18.29
C THR A 41 -1.27 -19.58 18.28
N ALA A 42 -1.10 -20.90 18.38
CA ALA A 42 -2.21 -21.84 18.47
C ALA A 42 -3.03 -21.64 19.77
N LYS A 43 -2.37 -21.44 20.91
CA LYS A 43 -3.02 -21.15 22.21
C LYS A 43 -3.90 -19.90 22.12
N ARG A 44 -3.40 -18.82 21.48
CA ARG A 44 -4.19 -17.60 21.22
C ARG A 44 -5.35 -17.85 20.26
N GLY A 45 -5.12 -18.60 19.17
CA GLY A 45 -6.15 -18.95 18.20
C GLY A 45 -7.30 -19.76 18.81
N VAL A 46 -6.98 -20.80 19.59
CA VAL A 46 -7.94 -21.63 20.32
C VAL A 46 -8.72 -20.79 21.35
N GLY A 47 -8.03 -19.89 22.07
CA GLY A 47 -8.68 -18.96 23.00
C GLY A 47 -9.71 -18.07 22.30
N ALA A 48 -9.33 -17.42 21.20
CA ALA A 48 -10.22 -16.57 20.41
C ALA A 48 -11.41 -17.37 19.82
N PHE A 49 -11.16 -18.60 19.36
CA PHE A 49 -12.19 -19.48 18.82
C PHE A 49 -13.23 -19.89 19.88
N ILE A 50 -12.79 -20.27 21.09
CA ILE A 50 -13.70 -20.62 22.19
C ILE A 50 -14.52 -19.39 22.62
N SER A 51 -13.91 -18.20 22.70
CA SER A 51 -14.65 -16.97 23.00
C SER A 51 -15.77 -16.68 22.00
N GLU A 52 -15.51 -16.93 20.71
CA GLU A 52 -16.50 -16.72 19.64
C GLU A 52 -17.61 -17.80 19.65
N LEU A 53 -17.30 -19.05 19.99
CA LEU A 53 -18.30 -20.11 20.17
C LEU A 53 -19.22 -19.87 21.37
N LEU A 54 -18.70 -19.24 22.42
CA LEU A 54 -19.47 -18.88 23.61
C LEU A 54 -20.33 -17.62 23.43
N ALA A 55 -20.21 -16.92 22.29
CA ALA A 55 -21.08 -15.80 21.97
C ALA A 55 -22.55 -16.26 21.89
N PRO A 56 -23.52 -15.44 22.38
CA PRO A 56 -24.91 -15.85 22.54
C PRO A 56 -25.62 -16.32 21.25
N ASN A 57 -25.07 -15.97 20.08
CA ASN A 57 -25.60 -16.38 18.78
C ASN A 57 -25.22 -17.80 18.33
N ARG A 58 -24.30 -18.50 19.02
CA ARG A 58 -23.80 -19.84 18.62
C ARG A 58 -23.79 -20.88 19.75
N ALA A 59 -24.43 -20.56 20.88
CA ALA A 59 -24.48 -21.44 22.04
C ALA A 59 -25.20 -22.77 21.71
N GLY A 60 -24.44 -23.86 21.65
CA GLY A 60 -24.95 -25.22 21.45
C GLY A 60 -24.67 -25.84 20.08
N GLU A 61 -23.99 -25.13 19.18
CA GLU A 61 -23.53 -25.72 17.92
C GLU A 61 -22.39 -26.72 18.16
N LYS A 62 -22.44 -27.87 17.48
CA LYS A 62 -21.33 -28.83 17.51
C LYS A 62 -20.17 -28.26 16.70
N VAL A 63 -18.97 -28.34 17.27
CA VAL A 63 -17.73 -27.95 16.59
C VAL A 63 -17.44 -28.97 15.49
N GLU A 64 -17.88 -28.66 14.28
CA GLU A 64 -17.57 -29.41 13.06
C GLU A 64 -16.62 -28.59 12.18
N GLN A 65 -15.86 -29.26 11.32
CA GLN A 65 -14.96 -28.60 10.37
C GLN A 65 -15.71 -27.55 9.53
N LYS A 66 -16.96 -27.84 9.15
CA LYS A 66 -17.83 -26.91 8.42
C LYS A 66 -18.10 -25.60 9.16
N LEU A 67 -18.16 -25.63 10.49
CA LEU A 67 -18.36 -24.43 11.30
C LEU A 67 -17.10 -23.54 11.26
N VAL A 68 -15.92 -24.16 11.34
CA VAL A 68 -14.64 -23.45 11.21
C VAL A 68 -14.52 -22.81 9.82
N ASP A 69 -14.84 -23.56 8.76
CA ASP A 69 -14.82 -23.04 7.39
C ASP A 69 -15.80 -21.87 7.21
N ALA A 70 -17.00 -21.94 7.81
CA ALA A 70 -17.97 -20.85 7.80
C ALA A 70 -17.47 -19.60 8.55
N MET A 71 -16.78 -19.78 9.68
CA MET A 71 -16.18 -18.69 10.44
C MET A 71 -15.03 -18.02 9.67
N ILE A 72 -14.18 -18.81 8.99
CA ILE A 72 -13.13 -18.29 8.11
C ILE A 72 -13.76 -17.47 6.98
N ALA A 73 -14.79 -18.01 6.31
CA ALA A 73 -15.48 -17.29 5.24
C ALA A 73 -16.11 -15.97 5.72
N GLU A 74 -16.60 -15.91 6.96
CA GLU A 74 -17.15 -14.70 7.54
C GLU A 74 -16.07 -13.65 7.84
N ILE A 75 -14.88 -14.08 8.28
CA ILE A 75 -13.71 -13.22 8.45
C ILE A 75 -13.22 -12.71 7.09
N ASP A 76 -13.07 -13.60 6.12
CA ASP A 76 -12.66 -13.25 4.76
C ASP A 76 -13.62 -12.23 4.15
N LYS A 77 -14.93 -12.41 4.33
CA LYS A 77 -15.93 -11.43 3.88
C LYS A 77 -15.74 -10.05 4.52
N LYS A 78 -15.42 -9.98 5.81
CA LYS A 78 -15.16 -8.70 6.50
C LYS A 78 -13.85 -8.07 6.03
N LEU A 79 -12.80 -8.88 5.86
CA LEU A 79 -11.49 -8.42 5.38
C LEU A 79 -11.57 -7.95 3.93
N SER A 80 -12.22 -8.71 3.05
CA SER A 80 -12.48 -8.32 1.66
C SER A 80 -13.27 -7.02 1.60
N GLY A 81 -14.34 -6.87 2.40
CA GLY A 81 -15.09 -5.63 2.45
C GLY A 81 -14.24 -4.41 2.85
N GLN A 82 -13.39 -4.56 3.87
CA GLN A 82 -12.47 -3.48 4.28
C GLN A 82 -11.40 -3.20 3.22
N MET A 83 -10.85 -4.25 2.61
CA MET A 83 -9.83 -4.11 1.58
C MET A 83 -10.42 -3.43 0.33
N ASP A 84 -11.64 -3.79 -0.05
CA ASP A 84 -12.35 -3.18 -1.17
C ASP A 84 -12.57 -1.68 -0.91
N GLU A 85 -12.97 -1.27 0.29
CA GLU A 85 -13.09 0.15 0.64
C GLU A 85 -11.75 0.91 0.55
N ILE A 86 -10.65 0.28 0.95
CA ILE A 86 -9.30 0.89 0.88
C ILE A 86 -8.84 1.00 -0.57
N LEU A 87 -8.95 -0.07 -1.35
CA LEU A 87 -8.45 -0.14 -2.73
C LEU A 87 -9.31 0.66 -3.71
N HIS A 88 -10.62 0.78 -3.47
CA HIS A 88 -11.52 1.59 -4.29
C HIS A 88 -11.60 3.05 -3.84
N ASN A 89 -10.72 3.47 -2.92
CA ASN A 89 -10.63 4.87 -2.57
C ASN A 89 -10.05 5.67 -3.75
N GLU A 90 -10.77 6.69 -4.22
CA GLU A 90 -10.37 7.58 -5.32
C GLU A 90 -8.93 8.12 -5.20
N LYS A 91 -8.51 8.50 -3.98
CA LYS A 91 -7.16 9.03 -3.76
C LYS A 91 -6.11 7.94 -3.91
N PHE A 92 -6.41 6.73 -3.44
CA PHE A 92 -5.53 5.58 -3.57
C PHE A 92 -5.41 5.15 -5.02
N GLN A 93 -6.53 5.04 -5.75
CA GLN A 93 -6.53 4.65 -7.16
C GLN A 93 -5.78 5.65 -8.06
N LYS A 94 -5.89 6.96 -7.80
CA LYS A 94 -5.11 7.97 -8.52
C LYS A 94 -3.60 7.81 -8.32
N LEU A 95 -3.18 7.54 -7.08
CA LEU A 95 -1.77 7.29 -6.79
C LEU A 95 -1.32 5.95 -7.39
N GLU A 96 -2.11 4.89 -7.21
CA GLU A 96 -1.80 3.55 -7.70
C GLU A 96 -1.72 3.52 -9.23
N SER A 97 -2.65 4.15 -9.94
CA SER A 97 -2.62 4.23 -11.41
C SER A 97 -1.37 4.94 -11.92
N ALA A 98 -0.95 6.04 -11.29
CA ALA A 98 0.28 6.74 -11.64
C ALA A 98 1.53 5.84 -11.45
N TRP A 99 1.63 5.14 -10.33
CA TRP A 99 2.76 4.25 -10.04
C TRP A 99 2.75 2.97 -10.89
N ARG A 100 1.57 2.40 -11.16
CA ARG A 100 1.43 1.25 -12.07
C ARG A 100 1.76 1.63 -13.50
N GLY A 101 1.34 2.81 -13.95
CA GLY A 101 1.72 3.38 -15.24
C GLY A 101 3.24 3.54 -15.35
N LEU A 102 3.88 4.13 -14.33
CA LEU A 102 5.34 4.23 -14.28
C LEU A 102 6.02 2.85 -14.31
N LYS A 103 5.52 1.90 -13.53
CA LYS A 103 6.04 0.52 -13.52
C LYS A 103 5.93 -0.15 -14.89
N MET A 104 4.82 0.06 -15.59
CA MET A 104 4.61 -0.45 -16.95
C MET A 104 5.61 0.13 -17.95
N VAL A 105 5.92 1.43 -17.85
CA VAL A 105 6.95 2.07 -18.68
C VAL A 105 8.33 1.48 -18.38
N VAL A 106 8.68 1.34 -17.10
CA VAL A 106 9.95 0.73 -16.66
C VAL A 106 10.06 -0.71 -17.17
N ASP A 107 9.00 -1.51 -17.06
CA ASP A 107 9.03 -2.92 -17.46
C ASP A 107 9.11 -3.14 -18.98
N ARG A 108 8.61 -2.18 -19.76
CA ARG A 108 8.66 -2.24 -21.23
C ARG A 108 9.90 -1.58 -21.83
N THR A 109 10.70 -0.91 -21.02
CA THR A 109 11.92 -0.22 -21.47
C THR A 109 13.12 -1.14 -21.34
N ASP A 110 13.84 -1.39 -22.44
CA ASP A 110 15.12 -2.10 -22.37
C ASP A 110 16.25 -1.12 -21.99
N PHE A 111 16.59 -1.07 -20.70
CA PHE A 111 17.68 -0.23 -20.19
C PHE A 111 19.08 -0.67 -20.67
N ARG A 112 19.21 -1.79 -21.38
CA ARG A 112 20.50 -2.22 -21.99
C ARG A 112 20.82 -1.42 -23.24
N GLU A 113 19.81 -0.85 -23.90
CA GLU A 113 19.94 -0.02 -25.10
C GLU A 113 20.26 1.45 -24.76
N ASN A 114 21.00 1.69 -23.66
CA ASN A 114 21.41 3.02 -23.20
C ASN A 114 20.26 4.02 -22.99
N VAL A 115 19.07 3.52 -22.61
CA VAL A 115 17.92 4.35 -22.23
C VAL A 115 18.04 4.75 -20.75
N LYS A 116 17.78 6.01 -20.43
CA LYS A 116 17.66 6.52 -19.06
C LYS A 116 16.27 7.08 -18.83
N LEU A 117 15.73 6.83 -17.65
CA LEU A 117 14.43 7.33 -17.24
C LEU A 117 14.58 8.15 -15.98
N GLU A 118 14.18 9.41 -16.06
CA GLU A 118 14.17 10.35 -14.94
C GLU A 118 12.73 10.70 -14.56
N VAL A 119 12.46 10.72 -13.25
CA VAL A 119 11.13 10.97 -12.72
C VAL A 119 11.18 12.21 -11.84
N LEU A 120 10.41 13.23 -12.21
CA LEU A 120 10.18 14.40 -11.39
C LEU A 120 8.80 14.28 -10.71
N ASN A 121 8.79 14.24 -9.39
CA ASN A 121 7.54 14.27 -8.62
C ASN A 121 7.10 15.73 -8.40
N VAL A 122 6.07 16.16 -9.12
CA VAL A 122 5.50 17.50 -9.04
C VAL A 122 4.00 17.45 -9.33
N SER A 123 3.18 18.22 -8.59
CA SER A 123 1.75 18.31 -8.88
C SER A 123 1.49 19.25 -10.07
N LYS A 124 0.32 19.11 -10.71
CA LYS A 124 -0.07 19.96 -11.83
C LYS A 124 -0.17 21.43 -11.41
N GLU A 125 -0.68 21.68 -10.21
CA GLU A 125 -0.83 23.01 -9.63
C GLU A 125 0.54 23.65 -9.37
N GLN A 126 1.49 22.89 -8.83
CA GLN A 126 2.86 23.36 -8.62
C GLN A 126 3.57 23.67 -9.94
N LEU A 127 3.31 22.88 -10.98
CA LEU A 127 3.87 23.13 -12.31
C LEU A 127 3.28 24.40 -12.94
N LEU A 128 1.97 24.63 -12.77
CA LEU A 128 1.31 25.84 -13.26
C LEU A 128 1.83 27.08 -12.53
N GLU A 129 1.91 27.03 -11.20
CA GLU A 129 2.47 28.10 -10.37
C GLU A 129 3.91 28.43 -10.80
N ASP A 130 4.74 27.43 -11.07
CA ASP A 130 6.11 27.62 -11.58
C ASP A 130 6.15 28.33 -12.95
N PHE A 131 5.18 28.05 -13.83
CA PHE A 131 5.07 28.73 -15.13
C PHE A 131 4.48 30.15 -15.02
N GLU A 132 3.62 30.41 -14.04
CA GLU A 132 3.03 31.74 -13.81
C GLU A 132 4.01 32.70 -13.12
N ASP A 133 4.79 32.19 -12.16
CA ASP A 133 5.80 32.96 -11.44
C ASP A 133 7.01 33.30 -12.32
N ALA A 134 7.30 32.46 -13.32
CA ALA A 134 8.41 32.68 -14.23
C ALA A 134 8.07 33.78 -15.26
N PRO A 135 8.93 34.82 -15.42
CA PRO A 135 8.69 35.87 -16.40
C PRO A 135 8.78 35.40 -17.86
N ASP A 136 9.36 34.22 -18.08
CA ASP A 136 9.38 33.49 -19.34
C ASP A 136 9.56 31.99 -19.06
N VAL A 137 9.05 31.14 -19.94
CA VAL A 137 9.11 29.67 -19.83
C VAL A 137 10.57 29.19 -19.72
N THR A 138 11.51 29.87 -20.37
CA THR A 138 12.95 29.57 -20.29
C THR A 138 13.57 29.80 -18.91
N LYS A 139 12.83 30.40 -17.98
CA LYS A 139 13.29 30.70 -16.61
C LYS A 139 12.55 29.89 -15.55
N SER A 140 11.58 29.05 -15.93
CA SER A 140 10.84 28.20 -15.01
C SER A 140 11.74 27.13 -14.36
N GLY A 141 11.31 26.61 -13.22
CA GLY A 141 11.94 25.49 -12.54
C GLY A 141 11.96 24.23 -13.41
N LEU A 142 10.85 23.92 -14.11
CA LEU A 142 10.81 22.78 -15.03
C LEU A 142 11.87 22.92 -16.13
N TYR A 143 12.01 24.10 -16.73
CA TYR A 143 13.02 24.34 -17.75
C TYR A 143 14.43 24.11 -17.21
N LYS A 144 14.73 24.52 -15.98
CA LYS A 144 16.06 24.25 -15.37
C LYS A 144 16.31 22.75 -15.20
N HIS A 145 15.31 21.98 -14.78
CA HIS A 145 15.44 20.53 -14.63
C HIS A 145 15.62 19.83 -15.98
N MET A 146 14.88 20.23 -17.02
CA MET A 146 14.95 19.60 -18.34
C MET A 146 16.16 20.05 -19.17
N TYR A 147 16.52 21.33 -19.08
CA TYR A 147 17.55 21.95 -19.92
C TYR A 147 18.84 22.22 -19.15
N ALA A 148 18.81 22.87 -17.99
CA ALA A 148 20.06 23.26 -17.32
C ALA A 148 20.80 22.07 -16.68
N ALA A 149 20.08 21.07 -16.16
CA ALA A 149 20.67 19.87 -15.56
C ALA A 149 21.25 18.90 -16.61
N GLU A 150 20.56 18.72 -17.75
CA GLU A 150 20.94 17.75 -18.78
C GLU A 150 21.69 18.37 -19.99
N TYR A 151 21.27 19.55 -20.47
CA TYR A 151 21.84 20.22 -21.65
C TYR A 151 22.94 21.23 -21.29
N GLY A 152 22.77 21.96 -20.19
CA GLY A 152 23.66 23.05 -19.76
C GLY A 152 24.94 22.62 -19.03
N GLN A 153 25.09 21.34 -18.72
CA GLN A 153 26.23 20.80 -17.98
C GLN A 153 27.28 20.19 -18.93
N PHE A 154 28.57 20.50 -18.71
CA PHE A 154 29.67 19.86 -19.45
C PHE A 154 29.62 18.34 -19.27
N GLY A 155 29.34 17.60 -20.35
CA GLY A 155 29.21 16.15 -20.33
C GLY A 155 27.80 15.60 -20.04
N GLY A 156 26.77 16.47 -19.99
CA GLY A 156 25.37 16.03 -20.01
C GLY A 156 24.99 15.39 -21.37
N GLN A 157 23.91 14.61 -21.41
CA GLN A 157 23.47 13.90 -22.63
C GLN A 157 22.17 14.52 -23.16
N PRO A 158 22.23 15.60 -23.96
CA PRO A 158 21.03 16.24 -24.51
C PRO A 158 20.39 15.54 -25.72
N TYR A 159 21.09 14.50 -26.25
CA TYR A 159 20.77 13.47 -27.26
C TYR A 159 20.99 13.76 -28.77
N GLY A 160 21.47 12.74 -29.50
CA GLY A 160 21.69 12.58 -30.96
C GLY A 160 21.81 11.07 -31.31
N ASP A 161 21.42 10.46 -32.44
CA ASP A 161 20.82 10.89 -33.73
C ASP A 161 19.54 10.08 -34.11
N ASP A 162 18.99 9.33 -33.16
CA ASP A 162 17.79 8.47 -33.16
C ASP A 162 16.67 9.01 -32.22
N GLY A 163 16.87 10.25 -31.76
CA GLY A 163 16.08 11.03 -30.81
C GLY A 163 16.75 12.41 -30.62
N SER A 164 16.98 13.10 -31.74
CA SER A 164 18.27 13.73 -32.00
C SER A 164 18.43 15.24 -31.77
N GLU A 165 17.67 15.86 -30.88
CA GLU A 165 18.09 17.09 -30.22
C GLU A 165 16.98 17.53 -29.27
N ALA A 166 17.32 17.73 -28.01
CA ALA A 166 16.46 18.39 -27.05
C ALA A 166 16.30 19.89 -27.43
N THR A 167 15.35 20.20 -28.30
CA THR A 167 15.04 21.58 -28.75
C THR A 167 14.40 22.46 -27.66
N PHE A 168 14.43 22.06 -26.38
CA PHE A 168 13.75 22.76 -25.28
C PHE A 168 14.17 24.23 -25.13
N GLY A 169 15.43 24.55 -25.46
CA GLY A 169 15.95 25.93 -25.50
C GLY A 169 15.80 26.65 -26.84
N GLU A 170 15.28 25.97 -27.87
CA GLU A 170 15.03 26.53 -29.20
C GLU A 170 13.53 26.82 -29.40
N GLU A 171 13.20 27.57 -30.45
CA GLU A 171 11.81 27.97 -30.75
C GLU A 171 10.81 26.79 -30.71
N PRO A 172 11.11 25.60 -31.27
CA PRO A 172 10.19 24.45 -31.22
C PRO A 172 9.94 23.91 -29.81
N GLY A 173 10.94 23.90 -28.92
CA GLY A 173 10.76 23.39 -27.56
C GLY A 173 10.11 24.41 -26.62
N VAL A 174 10.36 25.71 -26.84
CA VAL A 174 9.58 26.76 -26.17
C VAL A 174 8.12 26.70 -26.60
N GLN A 175 7.83 26.43 -27.87
CA GLN A 175 6.47 26.18 -28.36
C GLN A 175 5.84 24.92 -27.73
N ALA A 176 6.59 23.83 -27.58
CA ALA A 176 6.11 22.60 -26.93
C ALA A 176 5.77 22.83 -25.44
N LEU A 177 6.63 23.51 -24.69
CA LEU A 177 6.38 23.87 -23.29
C LEU A 177 5.21 24.84 -23.14
N SER A 178 5.09 25.80 -24.07
CA SER A 178 3.94 26.73 -24.12
C SER A 178 2.63 25.99 -24.44
N TRP A 179 2.68 24.99 -25.33
CA TRP A 179 1.55 24.12 -25.62
C TRP A 179 1.17 23.25 -24.40
N MET A 180 2.15 22.69 -23.68
CA MET A 180 1.89 21.93 -22.45
C MET A 180 1.20 22.81 -21.40
N ARG A 181 1.67 24.03 -21.19
CA ARG A 181 0.99 25.04 -20.36
C ARG A 181 -0.44 25.27 -20.84
N GLU A 182 -0.65 25.49 -22.13
CA GLU A 182 -1.98 25.73 -22.70
C GLU A 182 -2.94 24.54 -22.49
N GLN A 183 -2.45 23.29 -22.56
CA GLN A 183 -3.26 22.10 -22.26
C GLN A 183 -3.60 21.99 -20.77
N ILE A 184 -2.69 22.40 -19.89
CA ILE A 184 -2.90 22.50 -18.45
C ILE A 184 -4.00 23.53 -18.15
N ASP A 185 -3.89 24.73 -18.74
CA ASP A 185 -4.85 25.85 -18.62
C ASP A 185 -6.24 25.50 -19.14
N LYS A 186 -6.31 24.80 -20.27
CA LYS A 186 -7.57 24.33 -20.87
C LYS A 186 -8.19 23.14 -20.13
N GLY A 187 -7.51 22.59 -19.13
CA GLY A 187 -8.00 21.44 -18.35
C GLY A 187 -7.95 20.10 -19.10
N TYR A 188 -7.26 20.01 -20.25
CA TYR A 188 -7.16 18.78 -21.07
C TYR A 188 -6.14 17.76 -20.55
N SER A 189 -5.42 18.07 -19.48
CA SER A 189 -4.61 17.07 -18.78
C SER A 189 -5.54 15.93 -18.34
N PRO A 190 -5.28 14.67 -18.74
CA PRO A 190 -6.20 13.57 -18.46
C PRO A 190 -6.46 13.49 -16.96
N GLU A 191 -7.69 13.76 -16.52
CA GLU A 191 -8.06 13.64 -15.10
C GLU A 191 -7.94 12.19 -14.60
N ASN A 192 -7.86 11.23 -15.53
CA ASN A 192 -7.62 9.81 -15.31
C ASN A 192 -6.80 9.26 -16.48
N VAL A 193 -5.52 8.94 -16.28
CA VAL A 193 -4.64 8.32 -17.29
C VAL A 193 -4.97 6.83 -17.51
N ASN A 194 -6.25 6.46 -17.44
CA ASN A 194 -6.74 5.08 -17.48
C ASN A 194 -7.95 4.90 -18.43
N ALA A 195 -7.89 5.49 -19.63
CA ALA A 195 -8.85 5.14 -20.68
C ALA A 195 -8.53 3.82 -21.40
N ASP A 196 -7.28 3.32 -21.31
CA ASP A 196 -6.81 2.18 -22.11
C ASP A 196 -6.34 0.97 -21.29
N ALA A 197 -6.92 0.73 -20.11
CA ALA A 197 -6.72 -0.54 -19.39
C ALA A 197 -7.64 -1.68 -19.89
N ASP A 198 -8.53 -1.41 -20.85
CA ASP A 198 -9.35 -2.44 -21.52
C ASP A 198 -8.63 -3.01 -22.76
N TYR A 199 -7.43 -3.57 -22.59
CA TYR A 199 -6.94 -4.62 -23.48
C TYR A 199 -6.05 -5.59 -22.69
N VAL A 200 -6.62 -6.79 -22.50
CA VAL A 200 -6.11 -8.07 -21.97
C VAL A 200 -6.26 -8.30 -20.48
#